data_AF-A0A2A5E6L8-F1
#
_entry.id   AF-A0A2A5E6L8-F1
#
_cell.length_a   1.000
_cell.length_b   1.000
_cell.length_c   1.000
_cell.angle_alpha   90.00
_cell.angle_beta   90.00
_cell.angle_gamma   90.00
#
_symmetry.space_group_name_H-M   'P 1'
#
loop_
_entity.id
_entity.type
_entity.pdbx_description
1 polymer ?
#
loop_
_entity_poly.entity_id
_entity_poly.type
_entity_poly.pdbx_seq_one_letter_code
_entity_poly.pdbx_strand_id
1 'polypeptide(L)'
;MENKQIGIKSIVVRKLFGHYDYDLPKNADEKDLNKLFILYGDNGSGKTTVLNLIFYLLSTKNKSGFKSKLAQTKFKKFSILLTNGIEIGATREKSVYGTYTYYIKKNSRIIK
;
A
#
# COMPACT_ATOMS: atom_id res chain seq x y z
N MET A 1 30.06 -2.23 -3.60
CA MET A 1 28.78 -2.44 -2.90
C MET A 1 27.69 -2.44 -3.95
N GLU A 2 27.01 -3.57 -4.16
CA GLU A 2 25.92 -3.64 -5.13
C GLU A 2 24.82 -2.64 -4.76
N ASN A 3 24.49 -1.74 -5.69
CA ASN A 3 23.46 -0.74 -5.49
C ASN A 3 22.10 -1.44 -5.59
N LYS A 4 21.65 -2.05 -4.48
CA LYS A 4 20.43 -2.86 -4.48
C LYS A 4 19.22 -1.96 -4.74
N GLN A 5 18.65 -2.08 -5.93
CA GLN A 5 17.50 -1.29 -6.37
C GLN A 5 16.36 -1.43 -5.37
N ILE A 6 15.85 -0.29 -4.87
CA ILE A 6 14.68 -0.27 -4.00
C ILE A 6 13.44 -0.44 -4.87
N GLY A 7 12.65 -1.46 -4.56
CA GLY A 7 11.36 -1.67 -5.19
C GLY A 7 10.34 -2.22 -4.21
N ILE A 8 9.13 -2.45 -4.71
CA ILE A 8 8.02 -2.97 -3.93
C ILE A 8 8.22 -4.49 -3.79
N LYS A 9 8.23 -4.98 -2.55
CA LYS A 9 8.28 -6.42 -2.24
C LYS A 9 6.87 -7.00 -2.13
N SER A 10 5.98 -6.33 -1.41
CA SER A 10 4.58 -6.73 -1.27
C SER A 10 3.66 -5.56 -0.94
N ILE A 11 2.36 -5.76 -1.18
CA ILE A 11 1.28 -4.83 -0.87
C ILE A 11 0.22 -5.59 -0.09
N VAL A 12 -0.23 -5.02 1.03
CA VAL A 12 -1.32 -5.54 1.84
C VAL A 12 -2.47 -4.56 1.82
N VAL A 13 -3.65 -5.03 1.44
CA VAL A 13 -4.90 -4.26 1.39
C VAL A 13 -5.93 -4.98 2.22
N ARG A 14 -6.57 -4.26 3.16
CA ARG A 14 -7.68 -4.80 3.96
C ARG A 14 -8.91 -3.93 3.86
N LYS A 15 -10.08 -4.56 3.66
CA LYS A 15 -11.40 -3.95 3.55
C LYS A 15 -11.48 -2.81 2.53
N LEU A 16 -10.82 -2.94 1.38
CA LEU A 16 -10.99 -1.99 0.28
C LEU A 16 -12.47 -2.00 -0.16
N PHE A 17 -13.04 -0.80 -0.26
CA PHE A 17 -14.48 -0.59 -0.46
C PHE A 17 -15.40 -1.18 0.62
N GLY A 18 -14.84 -1.66 1.72
CA GLY A 18 -15.55 -2.31 2.83
C GLY A 18 -15.45 -3.83 2.85
N HIS A 19 -15.04 -4.47 1.74
CA HIS A 19 -15.17 -5.93 1.59
C HIS A 19 -13.98 -6.64 0.95
N TYR A 20 -13.15 -5.97 0.16
CA TYR A 20 -12.03 -6.63 -0.51
C TYR A 20 -10.77 -6.67 0.34
N ASP A 21 -10.16 -7.85 0.42
CA ASP A 21 -8.87 -8.09 1.07
C ASP A 21 -7.89 -8.66 0.03
N TYR A 22 -6.71 -8.04 -0.08
CA TYR A 22 -5.66 -8.46 -1.02
C TYR A 22 -4.31 -8.56 -0.33
N ASP A 23 -3.61 -9.65 -0.58
CA ASP A 23 -2.19 -9.83 -0.31
C ASP A 23 -1.51 -10.00 -1.67
N LEU A 24 -0.62 -9.07 -2.02
CA LEU A 24 0.03 -9.00 -3.33
C LEU A 24 1.56 -9.06 -3.14
N PRO A 25 2.26 -10.05 -3.70
CA PRO A 25 1.71 -11.26 -4.33
C PRO A 25 1.05 -12.17 -3.28
N LYS A 26 0.12 -13.02 -3.72
CA LYS A 26 -0.68 -13.88 -2.82
C LYS A 26 0.18 -14.98 -2.20
N ASN A 27 1.20 -15.43 -2.92
CA ASN A 27 2.15 -16.43 -2.49
C ASN A 27 3.47 -15.77 -2.06
N ALA A 28 3.92 -16.04 -0.84
CA ALA A 28 5.18 -15.52 -0.32
C ALA A 28 6.41 -16.03 -1.07
N ASP A 29 6.27 -17.08 -1.89
CA ASP A 29 7.31 -17.67 -2.73
C ASP A 29 7.40 -17.04 -4.12
N GLU A 30 6.38 -16.30 -4.56
CA GLU A 30 6.49 -15.35 -5.67
C GLU A 30 7.20 -14.09 -5.16
N LYS A 31 8.47 -14.27 -4.79
CA LYS A 31 9.34 -13.23 -4.31
C LYS A 31 9.80 -12.49 -5.54
N ASP A 32 9.05 -11.46 -5.95
CA ASP A 32 9.59 -10.12 -6.11
C ASP A 32 8.75 -9.28 -7.09
N LEU A 33 7.90 -8.38 -6.57
CA LEU A 33 7.19 -7.42 -7.43
C LEU A 33 8.16 -6.42 -8.10
N ASN A 34 9.46 -6.45 -7.81
CA ASN A 34 10.46 -5.56 -8.41
C ASN A 34 10.60 -5.68 -9.93
N LYS A 35 10.18 -6.80 -10.54
CA LYS A 35 10.34 -7.01 -11.99
C LYS A 35 9.10 -6.59 -12.76
N LEU A 36 8.03 -7.38 -12.64
CA LEU A 36 6.78 -7.15 -13.33
C LEU A 36 5.63 -7.65 -12.45
N PHE A 37 4.66 -6.77 -12.20
CA PHE A 37 3.44 -7.13 -11.50
C PHE A 37 2.24 -6.79 -12.38
N ILE A 38 1.43 -7.81 -12.68
CA ILE A 38 0.20 -7.65 -13.47
C ILE A 38 -0.99 -7.73 -12.52
N LEU A 39 -1.77 -6.65 -12.46
CA LEU A 39 -3.01 -6.58 -11.70
C LEU A 39 -4.19 -6.81 -12.66
N TYR A 40 -4.84 -7.96 -12.56
CA TYR A 40 -5.98 -8.35 -13.39
C TYR A 40 -7.20 -8.72 -12.54
N GLY A 41 -8.36 -8.82 -13.18
CA GLY A 41 -9.65 -9.11 -12.54
C GLY A 41 -10.77 -8.26 -13.13
N ASP A 42 -11.99 -8.42 -12.62
CA ASP A 42 -13.19 -7.81 -13.20
C ASP A 42 -13.23 -6.28 -13.12
N ASN A 43 -14.11 -5.68 -13.92
CA ASN A 43 -14.39 -4.24 -13.82
C ASN A 43 -15.01 -3.93 -12.45
N GLY A 44 -14.56 -2.85 -11.83
CA GLY A 44 -15.02 -2.48 -10.47
C GLY A 44 -14.34 -3.22 -9.32
N SER A 45 -13.42 -4.17 -9.58
CA SER A 45 -12.68 -4.89 -8.52
C SER A 45 -11.64 -4.04 -7.76
N GLY A 46 -11.39 -2.81 -8.22
CA GLY A 46 -10.50 -1.86 -7.54
C GLY A 46 -9.07 -1.79 -8.08
N LYS A 47 -8.79 -2.37 -9.26
CA LYS A 47 -7.44 -2.35 -9.89
C LYS A 47 -6.81 -0.95 -9.93
N THR A 48 -7.51 0.01 -10.54
CA THR A 48 -7.07 1.41 -10.62
C THR A 48 -6.95 2.06 -9.26
N THR A 49 -7.82 1.68 -8.31
CA THR A 49 -7.78 2.20 -6.94
C THR A 49 -6.55 1.73 -6.19
N VAL A 50 -6.16 0.46 -6.32
CA VAL A 50 -4.91 -0.05 -5.73
C VAL A 50 -3.71 0.70 -6.30
N LEU A 51 -3.62 0.85 -7.64
CA LEU A 51 -2.53 1.60 -8.27
C LEU A 51 -2.47 3.08 -7.80
N ASN A 52 -3.62 3.73 -7.69
CA ASN A 52 -3.71 5.09 -7.15
C ASN A 52 -3.28 5.17 -5.69
N LEU A 53 -3.70 4.22 -4.85
CA LEU A 53 -3.30 4.16 -3.44
C LEU A 53 -1.80 3.95 -3.27
N ILE A 54 -1.16 3.14 -4.12
CA ILE A 54 0.30 3.01 -4.15
C ILE A 54 0.93 4.39 -4.35
N PHE A 55 0.51 5.09 -5.40
CA PHE A 55 1.04 6.40 -5.73
C PHE A 55 0.80 7.43 -4.62
N TYR A 56 -0.42 7.49 -4.07
CA TYR A 56 -0.76 8.44 -3.01
C TYR A 56 -0.01 8.17 -1.70
N LEU A 57 0.21 6.89 -1.37
CA LEU A 57 0.93 6.50 -0.16
C LEU A 57 2.41 6.91 -0.25
N LEU A 58 3.06 6.63 -1.38
CA LEU A 58 4.49 6.89 -1.62
C LEU A 58 4.81 8.34 -1.97
N SER A 59 3.81 9.14 -2.39
CA SER A 59 4.06 10.54 -2.75
C SER A 59 4.48 11.37 -1.54
N THR A 60 5.65 12.01 -1.66
CA THR A 60 6.24 12.91 -0.65
C THR A 60 5.83 14.37 -0.82
N LYS A 61 5.06 14.70 -1.88
CA LYS A 61 4.64 16.09 -2.13
C LYS A 61 3.63 16.56 -1.07
N ASN A 62 4.08 17.45 -0.19
CA ASN A 62 3.21 18.19 0.70
C ASN A 62 2.20 19.03 -0.10
N LYS A 63 0.97 19.19 0.41
CA LYS A 63 -0.13 19.99 -0.19
C LYS A 63 -0.58 19.56 -1.60
N SER A 64 -0.25 18.36 -2.04
CA SER A 64 -0.67 17.78 -3.33
C SER A 64 -2.10 17.22 -3.37
N GLY A 65 -2.79 17.17 -2.22
CA GLY A 65 -4.10 16.55 -2.08
C GLY A 65 -4.09 15.01 -2.04
N PHE A 66 -2.95 14.34 -2.25
CA PHE A 66 -2.89 12.87 -2.26
C PHE A 66 -3.22 12.23 -0.91
N LYS A 67 -2.81 12.85 0.21
CA LYS A 67 -3.19 12.39 1.55
C LYS A 67 -4.70 12.52 1.79
N SER A 68 -5.35 13.52 1.20
CA SER A 68 -6.82 13.68 1.23
C SER A 68 -7.52 12.63 0.37
N LYS A 69 -6.99 12.34 -0.83
CA LYS A 69 -7.52 11.24 -1.68
C LYS A 69 -7.41 9.88 -1.01
N LEU A 70 -6.32 9.66 -0.25
CA LEU A 70 -6.17 8.47 0.58
C LEU A 70 -7.26 8.42 1.68
N ALA A 71 -7.53 9.53 2.37
CA ALA A 71 -8.59 9.63 3.37
C ALA A 71 -9.99 9.33 2.82
N GLN A 72 -10.27 9.75 1.58
CA GLN A 72 -11.55 9.55 0.90
C GLN A 72 -11.75 8.12 0.40
N THR A 73 -10.67 7.35 0.25
CA THR A 73 -10.77 5.96 -0.21
C THR A 73 -11.14 5.04 0.96
N LYS A 74 -12.16 4.20 0.76
CA LYS A 74 -12.61 3.23 1.77
C LYS A 74 -11.62 2.07 1.88
N PHE A 75 -10.90 1.95 3.00
CA PHE A 75 -10.06 0.80 3.34
C PHE A 75 -9.79 0.77 4.86
N LYS A 76 -9.50 -0.40 5.44
CA LYS A 76 -9.06 -0.52 6.85
C LYS A 76 -7.54 -0.46 6.98
N LYS A 77 -6.80 -1.12 6.08
CA LYS A 77 -5.34 -1.07 6.01
C LYS A 77 -4.90 -1.03 4.54
N PHE A 78 -3.89 -0.21 4.24
CA PHE A 78 -3.13 -0.26 3.00
C PHE A 78 -1.65 -0.09 3.33
N SER A 79 -0.80 -1.07 3.01
CA SER A 79 0.65 -0.96 3.24
C SER A 79 1.47 -1.59 2.13
N ILE A 80 2.69 -1.06 1.97
CA ILE A 80 3.68 -1.45 0.99
C ILE A 80 4.95 -1.81 1.76
N LEU A 81 5.43 -3.04 1.59
CA LEU A 81 6.74 -3.46 2.06
C LEU A 81 7.75 -3.28 0.92
N LEU A 82 8.83 -2.57 1.19
CA LEU A 82 9.94 -2.38 0.26
C LEU A 82 11.00 -3.46 0.46
N THR A 83 11.85 -3.64 -0.55
CA THR A 83 12.90 -4.68 -0.56
C THR A 83 13.99 -4.49 0.49
N ASN A 84 14.12 -3.27 1.03
CA ASN A 84 15.03 -2.91 2.12
C ASN A 84 14.41 -3.08 3.52
N GLY A 85 13.20 -3.65 3.62
CA GLY A 85 12.52 -3.92 4.89
C GLY A 85 11.74 -2.73 5.48
N ILE A 86 11.64 -1.61 4.74
CA ILE A 86 10.77 -0.50 5.13
C ILE A 86 9.32 -0.83 4.76
N GLU A 87 8.40 -0.76 5.71
CA GLU A 87 6.96 -0.78 5.47
C GLU A 87 6.41 0.64 5.54
N ILE A 88 5.73 1.09 4.49
CA ILE A 88 5.00 2.36 4.48
C ILE A 88 3.51 2.01 4.45
N GLY A 89 2.71 2.59 5.34
CA GLY A 89 1.32 2.22 5.42
C GLY A 89 0.38 3.28 5.98
N ALA A 90 -0.90 3.01 5.79
CA ALA A 90 -2.01 3.74 6.39
C ALA A 90 -2.97 2.73 7.01
N THR A 91 -3.41 3.00 8.24
CA THR A 91 -4.33 2.13 8.97
C THR A 91 -5.44 2.91 9.65
N ARG A 92 -6.58 2.26 9.84
CA ARG A 92 -7.74 2.77 10.56
C ARG A 92 -8.22 1.71 11.56
N GLU A 93 -8.43 2.10 12.80
CA GLU A 93 -8.84 1.15 13.85
C GLU A 93 -10.34 0.87 13.81
N LYS A 94 -11.16 1.92 13.67
CA LYS A 94 -12.61 1.88 13.93
C LYS A 94 -13.50 1.94 12.68
N SER A 95 -12.98 2.38 11.54
CA SER A 95 -13.78 2.62 10.32
C SER A 95 -12.97 2.32 9.06
N VAL A 96 -13.63 2.23 7.91
CA VAL A 96 -12.98 2.19 6.59
C VAL A 96 -12.86 3.58 5.95
N TYR A 97 -13.44 4.63 6.55
CA TYR A 97 -13.47 6.00 6.01
C TYR A 97 -13.13 7.05 7.09
N GLY A 98 -12.72 8.25 6.69
CA GLY A 98 -12.35 9.35 7.60
C GLY A 98 -10.83 9.48 7.87
N THR A 99 -10.46 9.73 9.12
CA THR A 99 -9.05 9.84 9.54
C THR A 99 -8.34 8.48 9.45
N TYR A 100 -7.03 8.50 9.19
CA TYR A 100 -6.16 7.33 9.21
C TYR A 100 -4.82 7.70 9.84
N THR A 101 -4.12 6.69 10.36
CA THR A 101 -2.75 6.81 10.84
C THR A 101 -1.81 6.41 9.71
N TYR A 102 -1.03 7.36 9.21
CA TYR A 102 0.11 7.09 8.35
C TYR A 102 1.29 6.61 9.20
N TYR A 103 2.06 5.64 8.71
CA TYR A 103 3.28 5.19 9.38
C TYR A 103 4.34 4.76 8.39
N ILE A 104 5.59 4.81 8.86
CA ILE A 104 6.75 4.19 8.27
C ILE A 104 7.39 3.32 9.35
N LYS A 105 7.62 2.05 9.04
CA LYS A 105 8.26 1.08 9.93
C LYS A 105 9.50 0.49 9.28
N LYS A 106 10.51 0.18 10.09
CA LYS A 106 11.66 -0.63 9.68
C LYS A 106 11.88 -1.70 10.74
N ASN A 107 11.90 -2.98 10.35
CA ASN A 107 12.06 -4.11 11.27
C ASN A 107 11.11 -4.02 12.49
N SER A 108 9.83 -3.79 12.23
CA SER A 108 8.76 -3.65 13.25
C SER A 108 8.84 -2.42 14.16
N ARG A 109 9.83 -1.53 13.99
CA ARG A 109 9.93 -0.27 14.72
C ARG A 109 9.36 0.87 13.88
N ILE A 110 8.44 1.64 14.45
CA ILE A 110 7.92 2.87 13.82
C ILE A 110 9.04 3.91 13.80
N ILE A 111 9.33 4.45 12.63
CA ILE A 111 10.31 5.52 12.42
C ILE A 111 9.65 6.85 12.04
N LYS A 112 8.38 6.83 11.64
CA LYS A 112 7.53 8.01 11.40
C LYS A 112 6.05 7.63 11.38
#